data_AF-A0A415G4U4-F1
#
_entry.id   AF-A0A415G4U4-F1
#
_cell.length_a   1.000
_cell.length_b   1.000
_cell.length_c   1.000
_cell.angle_alpha   90.00
_cell.angle_beta   90.00
_cell.angle_gamma   90.00
#
_symmetry.space_group_name_H-M   'P 1'
#
loop_
_entity.id
_entity.type
_entity.pdbx_description
1 polymer ?
#
loop_
_entity_poly.entity_id
_entity_poly.type
_entity_poly.pdbx_seq_one_letter_code
_entity_poly.pdbx_strand_id
1 'polypeptide(L)' 'MANKALVYTIYPNEKQNIQCQKTFGYCRFVYNQMLDVQKERHENGEKHLSKTKANTYCNQHL' A
#
# COMPACT_ATOMS: atom_id res chain seq x y z
N MET A 1 -19.95 24.94 -11.29
CA MET A 1 -18.48 24.92 -11.47
C MET A 1 -18.09 23.54 -11.98
N ALA A 2 -17.45 23.45 -13.15
CA ALA A 2 -16.98 22.18 -13.68
C ALA A 2 -15.62 21.83 -13.07
N ASN A 3 -15.46 20.59 -12.58
CA ASN A 3 -14.17 20.09 -12.10
C ASN A 3 -13.20 19.99 -13.29
N LYS A 4 -12.16 20.82 -13.30
CA LYS A 4 -11.06 20.72 -14.26
C LYS A 4 -9.96 19.86 -13.67
N ALA A 5 -9.64 18.75 -14.34
CA ALA A 5 -8.46 17.96 -14.03
C ALA A 5 -7.29 18.43 -14.91
N LEU A 6 -6.12 18.62 -14.30
CA LEU A 6 -4.88 18.92 -15.00
C LEU A 6 -4.05 17.65 -15.09
N VAL A 7 -3.70 17.24 -16.31
CA VAL A 7 -2.76 16.15 -16.55
C VAL A 7 -1.38 16.75 -16.73
N TYR A 8 -0.44 16.39 -15.87
CA TYR A 8 0.94 16.85 -15.90
C TYR A 8 1.92 15.68 -15.88
N THR A 9 3.01 15.81 -16.65
CA THR A 9 4.14 14.87 -16.60
C THR A 9 5.12 15.36 -15.54
N ILE A 10 5.62 14.44 -14.71
CA ILE A 10 6.63 14.73 -13.69
C ILE A 10 7.99 14.30 -14.26
N TYR A 11 9.01 15.17 -14.14
CA TYR A 11 10.39 14.88 -14.53
C TYR A 11 11.28 14.81 -13.29
N PRO A 12 11.28 13.67 -12.58
CA PRO A 12 12.08 13.50 -11.37
C PRO A 12 13.58 13.46 -11.69
N ASN A 13 14.40 14.06 -10.82
CA ASN A 13 15.84 13.82 -10.82
C ASN A 13 16.17 12.42 -10.26
N GLU A 14 17.44 12.01 -10.34
CA GLU A 14 17.86 10.67 -9.92
C GLU A 14 17.47 10.33 -8.47
N LYS A 15 17.66 11.26 -7.53
CA LYS A 15 17.28 11.06 -6.12
C LYS A 15 15.77 10.85 -5.96
N GLN A 16 14.97 11.63 -6.68
CA GLN A 16 13.52 11.51 -6.68
C GLN A 16 13.07 10.19 -7.32
N ASN A 17 13.69 9.76 -8.42
CA ASN A 17 13.40 8.47 -9.04
C ASN A 17 13.65 7.31 -8.09
N ILE A 18 14.80 7.30 -7.40
CA ILE A 18 15.12 6.27 -6.40
C ILE A 18 14.08 6.29 -5.28
N GLN A 19 13.68 7.47 -4.80
CA GLN A 19 12.68 7.59 -3.75
C GLN A 19 11.32 7.07 -4.22
N CYS A 20 10.87 7.41 -5.44
CA CYS A 20 9.64 6.89 -6.02
C CYS A 20 9.66 5.37 -6.12
N GLN A 21 10.73 4.78 -6.65
CA GLN A 21 10.88 3.33 -6.74
C GLN A 21 10.83 2.66 -5.38
N LYS A 22 11.54 3.20 -4.38
CA LYS A 22 11.49 2.72 -3.00
C LYS A 22 10.08 2.80 -2.43
N THR A 23 9.43 3.95 -2.53
CA THR A 23 8.06 4.16 -2.03
C THR A 23 7.07 3.18 -2.67
N PHE A 24 7.07 3.05 -4.00
CA PHE A 24 6.19 2.10 -4.68
C PHE A 24 6.49 0.65 -4.31
N GLY A 25 7.78 0.31 -4.18
CA GLY A 25 8.23 -1.01 -3.72
C GLY A 25 7.71 -1.33 -2.32
N TYR A 26 7.91 -0.44 -1.35
CA TYR A 26 7.45 -0.62 0.02
C TYR A 26 5.92 -0.70 0.11
N CYS A 27 5.19 0.17 -0.59
CA CYS A 27 3.73 0.12 -0.63
C CYS A 27 3.23 -1.22 -1.19
N ARG A 28 3.84 -1.70 -2.29
CA ARG A 28 3.47 -2.97 -2.90
C ARG A 28 3.79 -4.16 -1.99
N PHE A 29 4.93 -4.14 -1.31
CA PHE A 29 5.33 -5.16 -0.35
C PHE A 29 4.31 -5.29 0.80
N VAL A 30 4.02 -4.19 1.50
CA VAL A 30 3.08 -4.19 2.63
C VAL A 30 1.67 -4.58 2.16
N TYR A 31 1.23 -4.07 1.00
CA TYR A 31 -0.08 -4.41 0.45
C TYR A 31 -0.20 -5.90 0.17
N ASN A 32 0.80 -6.50 -0.48
CA ASN A 32 0.77 -7.93 -0.81
C ASN A 32 0.77 -8.80 0.46
N GLN A 33 1.60 -8.47 1.46
CA GLN A 33 1.59 -9.20 2.73
C GLN A 33 0.21 -9.15 3.38
N MET A 34 -0.41 -7.96 3.45
CA MET A 34 -1.74 -7.82 4.04
C MET A 34 -2.82 -8.51 3.22
N LEU A 35 -2.69 -8.53 1.90
CA LEU A 35 -3.61 -9.25 1.03
C LEU A 35 -3.58 -10.75 1.34
N ASP A 36 -2.41 -11.34 1.51
CA ASP A 36 -2.27 -12.77 1.80
C ASP A 36 -2.81 -13.12 3.18
N VAL A 37 -2.55 -12.30 4.21
CA VAL A 37 -3.18 -12.45 5.53
C VAL A 37 -4.70 -12.42 5.45
N GLN A 38 -5.27 -11.52 4.64
CA GLN A 38 -6.71 -11.38 4.55
C GLN A 38 -7.35 -12.51 3.74
N LYS A 39 -6.64 -13.09 2.76
CA LYS A 39 -7.06 -14.32 2.07
C LYS A 39 -7.13 -15.50 3.04
N GLU A 40 -6.07 -15.74 3.80
CA GLU A 40 -6.02 -16.83 4.79
C GLU A 40 -7.17 -16.71 5.80
N ARG A 41 -7.39 -15.50 6.32
CA ARG A 41 -8.48 -15.23 7.26
C ARG A 41 -9.86 -15.47 6.65
N HIS A 42 -10.06 -15.08 5.38
CA HIS A 42 -11.30 -15.36 4.67
C HIS A 42 -11.52 -16.87 4.46
N GLU A 43 -10.49 -17.60 4.05
CA GLU A 43 -10.53 -19.07 3.89
C GLU A 43 -10.86 -19.78 5.20
N ASN A 44 -10.37 -19.24 6.32
CA ASN A 44 -10.66 -19.73 7.68
C ASN A 44 -12.01 -19.24 8.25
N GLY A 45 -12.80 -18.47 7.48
CA GLY A 45 -14.10 -17.93 7.91
C GLY A 45 -14.02 -16.78 8.92
N GLU A 46 -12.86 -16.17 9.09
CA GLU A 46 -12.66 -15.03 9.97
C GLU A 46 -13.10 -13.70 9.34
N LYS A 47 -13.42 -12.72 10.19
CA LYS A 47 -13.73 -11.36 9.75
C LYS A 47 -12.46 -10.65 9.28
N HIS A 48 -12.55 -9.92 8.17
CA HIS A 48 -11.50 -9.03 7.65
C HIS A 48 -10.90 -8.10 8.73
N LEU A 49 -9.57 -7.93 8.74
CA LEU A 49 -8.90 -7.03 9.70
C LEU A 49 -9.40 -5.60 9.55
N SER A 50 -9.60 -4.92 10.67
CA SER A 50 -9.80 -3.47 10.67
C SER A 50 -8.47 -2.77 10.39
N LYS A 51 -8.54 -1.49 9.97
CA LYS A 51 -7.35 -0.67 9.68
C LYS A 51 -6.37 -0.63 10.87
N THR A 52 -6.89 -0.46 12.08
CA THR A 52 -6.08 -0.43 13.31
C THR A 52 -5.37 -1.75 13.54
N LYS A 53 -6.08 -2.87 13.41
CA LYS A 53 -5.49 -4.21 13.61
C LYS A 53 -4.47 -4.56 12.52
N ALA A 54 -4.75 -4.20 11.26
CA ALA A 54 -3.80 -4.36 10.17
C ALA A 54 -2.51 -3.57 10.44
N ASN A 55 -2.62 -2.33 10.92
CA ASN A 55 -1.45 -1.53 11.28
C ASN A 55 -0.64 -2.16 12.44
N THR A 56 -1.31 -2.66 13.46
CA THR A 56 -0.65 -3.40 14.56
C THR A 56 0.07 -4.65 14.05
N TYR A 57 -0.57 -5.43 13.16
CA TYR A 57 0.05 -6.60 12.56
C TYR A 57 1.33 -6.23 11.80
N CYS A 58 1.27 -5.24 10.91
CA CYS A 58 2.44 -4.76 10.17
C CYS A 58 3.56 -4.36 11.12
N ASN A 59 3.30 -3.53 12.15
CA ASN A 59 4.34 -3.09 13.08
C ASN A 59 4.98 -4.21 13.91
N GLN A 60 4.34 -5.37 14.00
CA GLN A 60 4.83 -6.52 14.78
C GLN A 60 5.51 -7.58 13.92
N HIS A 61 5.14 -7.70 12.64
CA HIS A 61 5.51 -8.83 11.78
C HIS A 61 6.24 -8.42 10.49
N LEU A 62 6.30 -7.13 10.16
CA LEU A 62 7.00 -6.56 8.99
C LEU A 62 8.08 -5.58 9.44
#